data_AF-A0A412J089-F1
#
_entry.id   AF-A0A412J089-F1
#
_cell.length_a   1.000
_cell.length_b   1.000
_cell.length_c   1.000
_cell.angle_alpha   90.00
_cell.angle_beta   90.00
_cell.angle_gamma   90.00
#
_symmetry.space_group_name_H-M   'P 1'
#
loop_
_entity.id
_entity.type
_entity.pdbx_description
1 polymer ?
#
loop_
_entity_poly.entity_id
_entity_poly.type
_entity_poly.pdbx_seq_one_letter_code
_entity_poly.pdbx_strand_id
1 'polypeptide(L)'
;MESLLSKLGAFAYKNAYNRLIVAGGETSGAITSALNFTLFYIGKEIAPGVPTLIPTHQPNFHLILKSGNFGNKEFFLEALEE
;
A
#
# COMPACT_ATOMS: atom_id res chain seq x y z
N MET A 1 5.85 1.46 -16.95
CA MET A 1 6.47 0.75 -15.80
C MET A 1 5.41 0.32 -14.79
N GLU A 2 4.46 1.20 -14.53
CA GLU A 2 3.29 1.13 -13.66
C GLU A 2 2.44 -0.13 -13.91
N SER A 3 2.21 -0.49 -15.18
CA SER A 3 1.46 -1.71 -15.52
C SER A 3 2.13 -3.00 -15.02
N LEU A 4 3.47 -3.05 -15.04
CA LEU A 4 4.21 -4.20 -14.48
C LEU A 4 4.08 -4.23 -12.96
N LEU A 5 4.30 -3.10 -12.28
CA LEU A 5 4.22 -3.00 -10.83
C LEU A 5 2.79 -3.28 -10.32
N SER A 6 1.78 -2.80 -11.03
CA SER A 6 0.37 -3.10 -10.78
C SER A 6 0.07 -4.61 -10.85
N LYS A 7 0.57 -5.29 -11.90
CA LYS A 7 0.46 -6.75 -12.03
C LYS A 7 1.19 -7.49 -10.90
N LEU A 8 2.36 -7.01 -10.49
CA LEU A 8 3.12 -7.59 -9.38
C LEU A 8 2.41 -7.41 -8.03
N GLY A 9 1.83 -6.23 -7.77
CA GLY A 9 1.04 -5.99 -6.56
C GLY A 9 -0.19 -6.90 -6.49
N ALA A 10 -0.92 -7.03 -7.60
CA ALA A 10 -2.05 -7.95 -7.68
C ALA A 10 -1.61 -9.43 -7.54
N PHE A 11 -0.46 -9.79 -8.11
CA PHE A 11 0.12 -11.12 -7.95
C PHE A 11 0.47 -11.40 -6.48
N ALA A 12 1.14 -10.48 -5.78
CA ALA A 12 1.49 -10.65 -4.37
C ALA A 12 0.22 -10.83 -3.52
N TYR A 13 -0.80 -9.99 -3.69
CA TYR A 13 -2.08 -10.15 -2.99
C TYR A 13 -2.70 -11.55 -3.24
N LYS A 14 -2.74 -12.00 -4.50
CA LYS A 14 -3.26 -13.33 -4.86
C LYS A 14 -2.47 -14.50 -4.26
N ASN A 15 -1.20 -14.29 -3.93
CA ASN A 15 -0.33 -15.29 -3.32
C ASN A 15 -0.23 -15.13 -1.79
N ALA A 16 -1.27 -14.59 -1.15
CA ALA A 16 -1.42 -14.50 0.30
C ALA A 16 -0.36 -13.65 1.02
N TYR A 17 0.33 -12.75 0.29
CA TYR A 17 1.06 -11.69 0.95
C TYR A 17 0.06 -10.74 1.61
N ASN A 18 0.27 -10.49 2.91
CA ASN A 18 -0.65 -9.73 3.74
C ASN A 18 -0.33 -8.23 3.79
N ARG A 19 0.76 -7.78 3.14
CA ARG A 19 1.19 -6.38 3.18
C ARG A 19 1.78 -5.92 1.87
N LEU A 20 1.40 -4.72 1.44
CA LEU A 20 2.02 -4.00 0.33
C LEU A 20 2.40 -2.59 0.75
N ILE A 21 3.68 -2.26 0.60
CA ILE A 21 4.21 -0.91 0.83
C ILE A 21 4.65 -0.38 -0.53
N VAL A 22 4.02 0.69 -0.99
CA VAL A 22 4.21 1.23 -2.33
C VAL A 22 4.69 2.67 -2.24
N ALA A 23 5.74 3.00 -2.98
CA ALA A 23 6.21 4.37 -3.15
C ALA A 23 6.00 4.88 -4.58
N GLY A 24 5.55 6.12 -4.70
CA GLY A 24 5.24 6.79 -5.96
C GLY A 24 3.73 6.90 -6.17
N GLY A 25 3.27 8.10 -6.54
CA GLY A 25 1.83 8.39 -6.68
C GLY A 25 1.18 7.61 -7.83
N GLU A 26 1.82 7.59 -9.00
CA GLU A 26 1.33 6.87 -10.19
C GLU A 26 1.31 5.36 -9.96
N THR A 27 2.37 4.81 -9.34
CA THR A 27 2.46 3.39 -8.97
C THR A 27 1.39 3.01 -7.95
N SER A 28 1.17 3.84 -6.92
CA SER A 28 0.14 3.63 -5.90
C SER A 28 -1.26 3.63 -6.52
N GLY A 29 -1.54 4.57 -7.43
CA GLY A 29 -2.80 4.62 -8.17
C GLY A 29 -3.02 3.38 -9.04
N ALA A 30 -1.99 2.94 -9.77
CA ALA A 30 -2.05 1.76 -10.63
C ALA A 30 -2.26 0.44 -9.84
N ILE A 31 -1.62 0.29 -8.67
CA ILE A 31 -1.82 -0.88 -7.79
C ILE A 31 -3.22 -0.85 -7.18
N THR A 32 -3.65 0.28 -6.63
CA THR A 32 -4.99 0.40 -6.01
C THR A 32 -6.10 0.13 -7.02
N SER A 33 -5.95 0.63 -8.25
CA SER A 33 -6.90 0.37 -9.34
C SER A 33 -6.98 -1.12 -9.71
N ALA A 34 -5.85 -1.85 -9.70
CA ALA A 34 -5.85 -3.27 -10.02
C ALA A 34 -6.35 -4.16 -8.87
N LEU A 35 -6.14 -3.75 -7.61
CA LEU A 35 -6.70 -4.45 -6.45
C LEU A 35 -8.21 -4.20 -6.29
N ASN A 36 -8.71 -3.06 -6.80
CA ASN A 36 -10.13 -2.70 -6.85
C ASN A 36 -10.85 -2.78 -5.49
N PHE A 37 -10.15 -2.39 -4.42
CA PHE A 37 -10.76 -2.16 -3.12
C PHE A 37 -11.39 -0.77 -3.07
N THR A 38 -12.62 -0.67 -2.56
CA THR A 38 -13.39 0.57 -2.57
C THR A 38 -13.63 1.16 -1.18
N LEU A 39 -13.39 0.39 -0.11
CA LEU A 39 -13.63 0.80 1.26
C LEU A 39 -12.54 0.27 2.19
N PHE A 40 -11.98 1.16 3.01
CA PHE A 40 -10.86 0.89 3.89
C PHE A 40 -11.14 1.38 5.32
N TYR A 41 -10.64 0.66 6.30
CA TYR A 41 -10.34 1.21 7.61
C TYR A 41 -9.01 1.96 7.55
N ILE A 42 -8.95 3.10 8.23
CA ILE A 42 -7.71 3.87 8.42
C ILE A 42 -7.04 3.36 9.69
N GLY A 43 -5.84 2.79 9.51
CA GLY A 43 -4.99 2.32 10.60
C GLY A 43 -3.99 3.37 11.08
N LYS A 44 -2.88 2.90 11.65
CA LYS A 44 -1.79 3.74 12.15
C LYS A 44 -1.22 4.65 11.04
N GLU A 45 -0.91 5.88 11.42
CA GLU A 45 -0.17 6.81 10.57
C GLU A 45 1.32 6.52 10.63
N ILE A 46 1.93 6.15 9.51
CA ILE A 46 3.37 5.82 9.42
C ILE A 46 4.19 7.11 9.25
N ALA A 47 3.70 8.02 8.41
CA ALA A 47 4.24 9.36 8.22
C ALA A 47 3.08 10.34 8.00
N PRO A 48 3.28 11.67 8.18
CA PRO A 48 2.22 12.65 8.00
C PRO A 48 1.50 12.51 6.66
N GLY A 49 0.22 12.13 6.66
CA GLY A 49 -0.57 11.90 5.45
C GLY A 49 -0.37 10.53 4.78
N VAL A 50 0.31 9.58 5.43
CA VAL A 50 0.53 8.21 4.94
C VAL A 50 0.10 7.20 6.01
N PRO A 51 -1.21 6.89 6.11
CA PRO A 51 -1.71 5.86 6.99
C PRO A 51 -1.65 4.47 6.36
N THR A 52 -1.72 3.45 7.21
CA THR A 52 -2.05 2.08 6.80
C THR A 52 -3.52 2.01 6.39
N LEU A 53 -3.80 1.48 5.21
CA LEU A 53 -5.14 1.25 4.67
C LEU A 53 -5.47 -0.24 4.76
N ILE A 54 -6.59 -0.59 5.39
CA ILE A 54 -7.01 -1.98 5.57
C ILE A 54 -8.35 -2.18 4.85
N PRO A 55 -8.42 -2.94 3.74
CA PRO A 55 -9.67 -3.14 3.03
C PRO A 55 -10.71 -3.83 3.93
N THR A 56 -11.93 -3.32 3.95
CA THR A 56 -12.98 -3.83 4.85
C THR A 56 -13.33 -5.31 4.62
N HIS A 57 -13.21 -5.79 3.39
CA HIS A 57 -13.44 -7.20 3.02
C HIS A 57 -12.21 -8.10 3.23
N GLN A 58 -11.05 -7.53 3.58
CA GLN A 58 -9.78 -8.24 3.77
C GLN A 58 -9.03 -7.65 4.97
N PRO A 59 -9.53 -7.87 6.21
CA PRO A 59 -9.01 -7.23 7.41
C PRO A 59 -7.56 -7.62 7.74
N ASN A 60 -7.04 -8.71 7.15
CA ASN A 60 -5.67 -9.17 7.33
C ASN A 60 -4.70 -8.58 6.28
N PHE A 61 -5.19 -7.78 5.32
CA PHE A 61 -4.37 -7.19 4.26
C PHE A 61 -4.12 -5.70 4.50
N HIS A 62 -2.85 -5.30 4.55
CA HIS A 62 -2.43 -3.95 4.88
C HIS A 62 -1.78 -3.29 3.66
N LEU A 63 -2.28 -2.11 3.29
CA LEU A 63 -1.78 -1.34 2.15
C LEU A 63 -1.25 0.00 2.63
N ILE A 64 0.01 0.31 2.34
CA ILE A 64 0.66 1.58 2.70
C ILE A 64 1.08 2.26 1.40
N LEU A 65 0.49 3.43 1.12
CA LEU A 65 0.67 4.16 -0.15
C LEU A 65 1.40 5.49 0.09
N LYS A 66 2.69 5.53 -0.19
CA LYS A 66 3.54 6.70 -0.01
C LYS A 66 3.69 7.44 -1.33
N SER A 67 3.22 8.68 -1.43
CA SER A 67 3.63 9.53 -2.56
C SER A 67 5.10 9.95 -2.41
N GLY A 68 5.74 10.37 -3.50
CA GLY A 68 7.21 10.47 -3.58
C GLY A 68 7.87 11.23 -2.42
N ASN A 69 7.31 12.38 -2.02
CA ASN A 69 7.93 13.31 -1.08
C ASN A 69 7.56 13.10 0.41
N PHE A 70 6.85 12.02 0.76
CA PHE A 70 6.32 11.82 2.12
C PHE A 70 7.18 10.89 2.97
N GLY A 71 7.32 11.13 4.27
CA GLY A 71 8.13 10.29 5.16
C GLY A 71 9.64 10.55 5.09
N ASN A 72 10.37 9.98 6.04
CA ASN A 72 11.82 10.12 6.18
C ASN A 72 12.58 9.02 5.41
N LYS A 73 13.90 8.95 5.58
CA LYS A 73 14.75 7.93 4.93
C LYS A 73 14.53 6.51 5.52
N GLU A 74 13.99 6.43 6.73
CA GLU A 74 13.64 5.22 7.47
C GLU A 74 12.21 4.72 7.18
N PHE A 75 11.43 5.43 6.36
CA PHE A 75 9.99 5.16 6.17
C PHE A 75 9.66 3.69 5.89
N PHE A 76 10.45 3.01 5.05
CA PHE A 76 10.18 1.61 4.74
C PHE A 76 10.43 0.68 5.93
N LEU A 77 11.37 1.01 6.82
CA LEU A 77 11.59 0.27 8.07
C LEU A 77 10.40 0.49 9.01
N GLU A 78 9.99 1.74 9.19
CA GLU A 78 8.82 2.11 10.02
C GLU A 78 7.52 1.43 9.52
N ALA A 79 7.34 1.36 8.20
CA ALA A 79 6.20 0.71 7.56
C ALA A 79 6.20 -0.83 7.69
N LEU A 80 7.37 -1.44 7.90
CA LEU A 80 7.52 -2.89 8.12
C LEU A 80 7.35 -3.28 9.59
N GLU A 81 7.59 -2.35 10.51
CA GLU A 81 7.46 -2.56 11.96
C GLU A 81 6.03 -2.35 12.48
N GLU A 82 5.17 -1.68 11.71
CA GLU A 82 3.71 -1.80 11.89
C GLU A 82 3.22 -3.19 11.50
#